data_AF-A0A954F7X5-F1
#
_entry.id   AF-A0A954F7X5-F1
#
_cell.length_a   1.000
_cell.length_b   1.000
_cell.length_c   1.000
_cell.angle_alpha   90.00
_cell.angle_beta   90.00
_cell.angle_gamma   90.00
#
_symmetry.space_group_name_H-M   'P 1'
#
loop_
_entity.id
_entity.type
_entity.pdbx_description
1 polymer ?
#
loop_
_entity_poly.entity_id
_entity_poly.type
_entity_poly.pdbx_seq_one_letter_code
_entity_poly.pdbx_strand_id
1 'polypeptide(L)'
;ARGVFEQLLNLCQERGFVSYLGVLKRHQPDDFLLTHAVDGWSLAMDFKVTPETRGRIWDLAADMTEIVLQGGGRFYFAKDLVLGPGALRRAFDETAVSRFLELKRELDPQNLFQSDLYRRVLAPYENTDDRALVSY
;
A
#
# COMPACT_ATOMS: atom_id res chain seq x y z
N ALA A 1 -10.59 1.87 -11.30
CA ALA A 1 -10.38 3.25 -10.79
C ALA A 1 -11.68 3.92 -10.35
N ARG A 2 -12.61 4.28 -11.25
CA ARG A 2 -13.83 5.04 -10.90
C ARG A 2 -14.63 4.45 -9.72
N GLY A 3 -15.01 3.17 -9.78
CA GLY A 3 -15.78 2.53 -8.70
C GLY A 3 -15.05 2.51 -7.35
N VAL A 4 -13.73 2.29 -7.36
CA VAL A 4 -12.89 2.36 -6.15
C VAL A 4 -12.92 3.78 -5.56
N PHE A 5 -12.75 4.81 -6.38
CA PHE A 5 -12.78 6.20 -5.91
C PHE A 5 -14.15 6.61 -5.38
N GLU A 6 -15.24 6.19 -6.03
CA GLU A 6 -16.60 6.42 -5.54
C GLU A 6 -16.81 5.76 -4.17
N GLN A 7 -16.36 4.51 -3.97
CA GLN A 7 -16.43 3.84 -2.67
C GLN A 7 -15.62 4.57 -1.58
N LEU A 8 -14.39 5.00 -1.89
CA LEU A 8 -13.57 5.74 -0.94
C LEU A 8 -14.22 7.06 -0.51
N LEU A 9 -14.75 7.83 -1.47
CA LEU A 9 -15.41 9.10 -1.19
C LEU A 9 -16.69 8.91 -0.37
N ASN A 10 -17.49 7.88 -0.68
CA ASN A 10 -18.69 7.54 0.09
C ASN A 10 -18.32 7.14 1.52
N LEU A 11 -17.31 6.29 1.71
CA LEU A 11 -16.84 5.88 3.03
C LEU A 11 -16.36 7.09 3.87
N CYS A 12 -15.62 8.02 3.26
CA CYS A 12 -15.20 9.25 3.93
C CYS A 12 -16.41 10.09 4.38
N GLN A 13 -17.42 10.26 3.52
CA GLN A 13 -18.65 10.99 3.85
C GLN A 13 -19.43 10.32 4.99
N GLU A 14 -19.63 9.01 4.92
CA GLU A 14 -20.32 8.21 5.93
C GLU A 14 -19.66 8.32 7.31
N ARG A 15 -18.31 8.38 7.35
CA ARG A 15 -17.55 8.50 8.59
C ARG A 15 -17.36 9.94 9.07
N GLY A 16 -17.84 10.91 8.32
CA GLY A 16 -17.74 12.34 8.64
C GLY A 16 -16.33 12.91 8.49
N PHE A 17 -15.49 12.33 7.63
CA PHE A 17 -14.14 12.81 7.35
C PHE A 17 -14.09 13.45 5.97
N VAL A 18 -13.90 14.77 5.94
CA VAL A 18 -13.82 15.55 4.71
C VAL A 18 -12.35 15.82 4.37
N SER A 19 -11.95 15.46 3.15
CA SER A 19 -10.66 15.83 2.59
C SER A 19 -10.74 17.19 1.92
N TYR A 20 -10.12 18.21 2.52
CA TYR A 20 -10.10 19.55 1.93
C TYR A 20 -9.06 19.71 0.82
N LEU A 21 -8.01 18.88 0.84
CA LEU A 21 -7.00 18.83 -0.21
C LEU A 21 -7.04 17.46 -0.89
N GLY A 22 -7.60 17.43 -2.10
CA GLY A 22 -7.63 16.25 -2.96
C GLY A 22 -6.76 16.44 -4.20
N VAL A 23 -5.95 15.45 -4.56
CA VAL A 23 -5.16 15.46 -5.79
C VAL A 23 -5.50 14.23 -6.62
N LEU A 24 -5.99 14.46 -7.84
CA LEU A 24 -6.19 13.42 -8.85
C LEU A 24 -5.10 13.55 -9.92
N LYS A 25 -4.40 12.46 -10.21
CA LYS A 25 -3.34 12.42 -11.23
C LYS A 25 -3.48 11.18 -12.10
N ARG A 26 -3.34 11.36 -13.42
CA ARG A 26 -3.16 10.25 -14.37
C ARG A 26 -1.68 9.89 -14.43
N HIS A 27 -1.38 8.60 -14.39
CA HIS A 27 -0.03 8.07 -14.51
C HIS A 27 0.17 7.42 -15.88
N GLN A 28 1.44 7.22 -16.21
CA GLN A 28 1.90 6.37 -17.29
C GLN A 28 2.74 5.24 -16.66
N PRO A 29 2.86 4.08 -17.33
CA PRO A 29 3.77 3.04 -16.88
C PRO A 29 5.21 3.52 -16.73
N ASP A 30 5.95 2.86 -15.82
CA ASP A 30 7.39 3.02 -15.64
C ASP A 30 8.03 1.66 -15.34
N ASP A 31 9.34 1.59 -15.51
CA ASP A 31 10.11 0.35 -15.34
C ASP A 31 10.73 0.21 -13.94
N PHE A 32 10.24 0.95 -12.93
CA PHE A 32 10.76 0.82 -11.57
C PHE A 32 10.32 -0.51 -10.94
N LEU A 33 11.27 -1.18 -10.27
CA LEU A 33 11.04 -2.49 -9.67
C LEU A 33 9.83 -2.52 -8.73
N LEU A 34 9.78 -1.61 -7.75
CA LEU A 34 8.64 -1.47 -6.83
C LEU A 34 7.82 -0.22 -7.18
N THR A 35 7.21 -0.22 -8.37
CA THR A 35 6.41 0.92 -8.82
C THR A 35 5.01 0.97 -8.18
N HIS A 36 4.62 2.16 -7.74
CA HIS A 36 3.26 2.47 -7.31
C HIS A 36 2.39 3.00 -8.45
N ALA A 37 3.02 3.38 -9.57
CA ALA A 37 2.28 3.81 -10.74
C ALA A 37 1.54 2.61 -11.34
N VAL A 38 0.33 2.87 -11.78
CA VAL A 38 -0.46 1.99 -12.62
C VAL A 38 -0.76 2.74 -13.91
N ASP A 39 -1.04 2.05 -15.01
CA ASP A 39 -1.64 2.70 -16.18
C ASP A 39 -3.07 3.12 -15.83
N GLY A 40 -3.19 4.27 -15.16
CA GLY A 40 -4.40 4.64 -14.47
C GLY A 40 -4.24 5.92 -13.67
N TRP A 41 -4.87 5.95 -12.50
CA TRP A 41 -5.07 7.17 -11.73
C TRP A 41 -4.69 6.97 -10.28
N SER A 42 -4.12 8.00 -9.66
CA SER A 42 -3.99 8.08 -8.21
C SER A 42 -4.89 9.17 -7.66
N LEU A 43 -5.48 8.89 -6.50
CA LEU A 43 -6.18 9.86 -5.67
C LEU A 43 -5.42 10.01 -4.35
N ALA A 44 -4.99 11.23 -4.03
CA ALA A 44 -4.48 11.57 -2.70
C ALA A 44 -5.52 12.44 -1.99
N MET A 45 -5.72 12.17 -0.70
CA MET A 45 -6.67 12.87 0.16
C MET A 45 -5.96 13.23 1.47
N ASP A 46 -6.28 14.39 2.01
CA ASP A 46 -5.66 14.91 3.23
C ASP A 46 -6.71 15.13 4.32
N PHE A 47 -6.46 14.54 5.49
CA PHE A 47 -7.39 14.56 6.62
C PHE A 47 -6.75 15.22 7.82
N LYS A 48 -7.49 16.14 8.46
CA LYS A 48 -7.06 16.76 9.71
C LYS A 48 -7.08 15.72 10.84
N VAL A 49 -5.91 15.44 11.40
CA VAL A 49 -5.77 14.56 12.57
C VAL A 49 -5.78 15.39 13.86
N THR A 50 -6.66 15.05 14.80
CA THR A 50 -6.66 15.58 16.17
C THR A 50 -6.55 14.42 17.17
N PRO A 51 -6.20 14.66 18.45
CA PRO A 51 -6.16 13.59 19.45
C PRO A 51 -7.46 12.78 19.53
N GLU A 52 -8.61 13.44 19.38
CA GLU A 52 -9.95 12.84 19.47
C GLU A 52 -10.31 12.02 18.23
N THR A 53 -9.81 12.42 17.06
CA THR A 53 -10.15 11.75 15.78
C THR A 53 -9.13 10.73 15.33
N ARG A 54 -7.92 10.71 15.92
CA ARG A 54 -6.79 9.90 15.47
C ARG A 54 -7.13 8.43 15.30
N GLY A 55 -7.78 7.80 16.28
CA GLY A 55 -8.17 6.39 16.21
C GLY A 55 -9.11 6.12 15.02
N ARG A 56 -10.16 6.92 14.89
CA ARG A 56 -11.15 6.80 13.81
C ARG A 56 -10.55 7.06 12.42
N ILE A 57 -9.56 7.95 12.31
CA ILE A 57 -8.82 8.17 11.05
C ILE A 57 -7.95 6.95 10.72
N TRP A 58 -7.36 6.32 11.73
CA TRP A 58 -6.59 5.09 11.53
C TRP A 58 -7.49 3.96 11.01
N ASP A 59 -8.68 3.79 11.60
CA ASP A 59 -9.67 2.81 11.15
C ASP A 59 -10.16 3.13 9.73
N LEU A 60 -10.45 4.41 9.43
CA LEU A 60 -10.78 4.85 8.07
C LEU A 60 -9.66 4.48 7.08
N ALA A 61 -8.40 4.75 7.42
CA ALA A 61 -7.27 4.45 6.54
C ALA A 61 -7.10 2.95 6.31
N ALA A 62 -7.36 2.11 7.32
CA ALA A 62 -7.35 0.66 7.18
C ALA A 62 -8.46 0.17 6.24
N ASP A 63 -9.68 0.66 6.39
CA ASP A 63 -10.80 0.27 5.53
C ASP A 63 -10.66 0.79 4.09
N MET A 64 -10.16 2.01 3.93
CA MET A 64 -9.77 2.53 2.62
C MET A 64 -8.67 1.69 1.98
N THR A 65 -7.72 1.20 2.78
CA THR A 65 -6.64 0.34 2.29
C THR A 65 -7.21 -0.94 1.69
N GLU A 66 -8.17 -1.57 2.37
CA GLU A 66 -8.84 -2.77 1.89
C GLU A 66 -9.58 -2.53 0.57
N ILE A 67 -10.34 -1.44 0.46
CA ILE A 67 -11.05 -1.06 -0.78
C ILE A 67 -10.07 -0.92 -1.96
N VAL A 68 -8.92 -0.26 -1.73
CA VAL A 68 -7.90 -0.10 -2.77
C VAL A 68 -7.29 -1.44 -3.17
N LEU A 69 -6.95 -2.31 -2.22
CA LEU A 69 -6.39 -3.63 -2.48
C LEU A 69 -7.37 -4.54 -3.24
N GLN A 70 -8.65 -4.54 -2.87
CA GLN A 70 -9.70 -5.29 -3.60
C GLN A 70 -9.87 -4.80 -5.03
N GLY A 71 -9.67 -3.49 -5.26
CA GLY A 71 -9.70 -2.89 -6.58
C GLY A 71 -8.44 -3.12 -7.42
N GLY A 72 -7.47 -3.92 -6.95
CA GLY A 72 -6.18 -4.14 -7.62
C GLY A 72 -5.28 -2.91 -7.63
N GLY A 73 -5.52 -1.95 -6.72
CA GLY A 73 -4.74 -0.73 -6.60
C GLY A 73 -3.41 -0.94 -5.88
N ARG A 74 -2.58 0.09 -5.93
CA ARG A 74 -1.24 0.11 -5.32
C ARG A 74 -1.09 1.30 -4.38
N PHE A 75 -0.05 1.26 -3.55
CA PHE A 75 0.27 2.32 -2.60
C PHE A 75 1.64 2.92 -2.86
N TYR A 76 1.75 4.21 -2.58
CA TYR A 76 3.02 4.90 -2.61
C TYR A 76 3.67 4.86 -1.23
N PHE A 77 4.74 4.08 -1.05
CA PHE A 77 5.40 3.91 0.25
C PHE A 77 5.86 5.23 0.89
N ALA A 78 6.21 6.23 0.10
CA ALA A 78 6.58 7.55 0.62
C ALA A 78 5.43 8.24 1.41
N LYS A 79 4.19 7.77 1.27
CA LYS A 79 2.98 8.27 1.95
C LYS A 79 2.28 7.20 2.77
N ASP A 80 2.92 6.05 3.00
CA ASP A 80 2.32 4.94 3.75
C ASP A 80 2.68 5.00 5.24
N LEU A 81 1.69 4.78 6.09
CA LEU A 81 1.84 4.53 7.52
C LEU A 81 0.99 3.35 8.02
N VAL A 82 0.16 2.74 7.16
CA VAL A 82 -0.95 1.87 7.61
C VAL A 82 -0.92 0.47 7.03
N LEU A 83 -0.16 0.21 5.96
CA LEU A 83 -0.12 -1.12 5.36
C LEU A 83 0.32 -2.19 6.37
N GLY A 84 -0.48 -3.24 6.51
CA GLY A 84 -0.16 -4.38 7.37
C GLY A 84 0.71 -5.43 6.67
N PRO A 85 1.17 -6.45 7.42
CA PRO A 85 1.70 -7.68 6.84
C PRO A 85 0.72 -8.28 5.82
N GLY A 86 1.23 -8.81 4.71
CA GLY A 86 0.42 -9.42 3.65
C GLY A 86 -0.18 -8.43 2.63
N ALA A 87 -0.23 -7.12 2.94
CA ALA A 87 -0.69 -6.11 1.98
C ALA A 87 0.19 -6.07 0.72
N LEU A 88 1.47 -6.38 0.87
CA LEU A 88 2.44 -6.40 -0.22
C LEU A 88 2.09 -7.43 -1.31
N ARG A 89 1.63 -8.63 -0.92
CA ARG A 89 1.19 -9.70 -1.86
C ARG A 89 -0.01 -9.28 -2.71
N ARG A 90 -0.83 -8.36 -2.20
CA ARG A 90 -2.04 -7.87 -2.88
C ARG A 90 -1.78 -6.61 -3.70
N ALA A 91 -0.81 -5.79 -3.30
CA ALA A 91 -0.52 -4.50 -3.92
C ALA A 91 0.56 -4.57 -5.01
N PHE A 92 1.48 -5.53 -4.94
CA PHE A 92 2.64 -5.59 -5.84
C PHE A 92 2.75 -6.95 -6.50
N ASP A 93 3.39 -6.95 -7.67
CA ASP A 93 3.72 -8.17 -8.39
C ASP A 93 4.75 -9.00 -7.61
N GLU A 94 4.49 -10.30 -7.49
CA GLU A 94 5.32 -11.23 -6.72
C GLU A 94 6.75 -11.33 -7.27
N THR A 95 6.92 -11.29 -8.58
CA THR A 95 8.26 -11.37 -9.20
C THR A 95 9.07 -10.12 -8.86
N ALA A 96 8.43 -8.95 -8.85
CA ALA A 96 9.07 -7.69 -8.48
C ALA A 96 9.48 -7.66 -6.99
N VAL A 97 8.59 -8.11 -6.10
CA VAL A 97 8.88 -8.19 -4.66
C VAL A 97 9.99 -9.19 -4.38
N SER A 98 9.91 -10.38 -4.96
CA SER A 98 10.94 -11.42 -4.81
C SER A 98 12.29 -10.93 -5.31
N ARG A 99 12.33 -10.27 -6.47
CA ARG A 99 13.55 -9.69 -7.02
C ARG A 99 14.14 -8.62 -6.11
N PHE A 100 13.31 -7.78 -5.49
CA PHE A 100 13.78 -6.80 -4.51
C PHE A 100 14.41 -7.48 -3.28
N LEU A 101 13.79 -8.53 -2.75
CA LEU A 101 14.27 -9.25 -1.58
C LEU A 101 15.56 -10.05 -1.88
N GLU A 102 15.70 -10.60 -3.08
CA GLU A 102 16.96 -11.17 -3.56
C GLU A 102 18.10 -10.15 -3.54
N LEU A 103 17.88 -8.98 -4.16
CA LEU A 103 18.86 -7.90 -4.17
C LEU A 103 19.19 -7.43 -2.75
N LYS A 104 18.20 -7.40 -1.86
CA LYS A 104 18.40 -7.05 -0.45
C LYS A 104 19.31 -8.05 0.25
N ARG A 105 19.18 -9.35 0.00
CA ARG A 105 20.06 -10.39 0.56
C ARG A 105 21.46 -10.36 -0.04
N GLU A 106 21.56 -10.09 -1.35
CA GLU A 106 22.84 -9.99 -2.06
C GLU A 106 23.67 -8.79 -1.58
N LEU A 107 23.03 -7.61 -1.49
CA LEU A 107 23.71 -6.34 -1.23
C LEU A 107 23.80 -5.99 0.27
N ASP A 108 22.93 -6.57 1.10
CA ASP A 108 22.93 -6.36 2.55
C ASP A 108 22.65 -7.67 3.30
N PRO A 109 23.60 -8.63 3.25
CA PRO A 109 23.43 -9.97 3.80
C PRO A 109 23.32 -10.01 5.33
N GLN A 110 23.85 -8.99 6.01
CA GLN A 110 23.73 -8.83 7.47
C GLN A 110 22.46 -8.07 7.87
N ASN A 111 21.68 -7.64 6.87
CA ASN A 111 20.40 -6.98 7.04
C ASN A 111 20.50 -5.68 7.87
N LEU A 112 21.57 -4.91 7.66
CA LEU A 112 21.89 -3.67 8.37
C LEU A 112 20.97 -2.51 7.96
N PHE A 113 20.59 -2.44 6.68
CA PHE A 113 19.75 -1.38 6.12
C PHE A 113 18.27 -1.76 6.21
N GLN A 114 17.64 -1.30 7.29
CA GLN A 114 16.20 -1.47 7.50
C GLN A 114 15.54 -0.20 8.00
N SER A 115 14.29 -0.02 7.63
CA SER A 115 13.38 0.98 8.18
C SER A 115 12.18 0.31 8.84
N ASP A 116 11.37 1.08 9.57
CA ASP A 116 10.13 0.55 10.15
C ASP A 116 9.14 0.10 9.07
N LEU A 117 9.16 0.75 7.89
CA LEU A 117 8.42 0.27 6.73
C LEU A 117 8.92 -1.11 6.29
N TYR A 118 10.25 -1.30 6.16
CA TYR A 118 10.81 -2.61 5.82
C TYR A 118 10.35 -3.70 6.81
N ARG A 119 10.49 -3.45 8.11
CA ARG A 119 10.11 -4.40 9.17
C ARG A 119 8.61 -4.70 9.18
N ARG A 120 7.77 -3.71 8.89
CA ARG A 120 6.30 -3.83 8.92
C ARG A 120 5.74 -4.56 7.71
N VAL A 121 6.27 -4.31 6.50
CA VAL A 121 5.64 -4.81 5.25
C VAL A 121 6.51 -5.71 4.38
N LEU A 122 7.83 -5.56 4.37
CA LEU A 122 8.73 -6.31 3.49
C LEU A 122 9.31 -7.55 4.18
N ALA A 123 9.84 -7.42 5.39
CA ALA A 123 10.40 -8.54 6.15
C ALA A 123 9.37 -9.68 6.42
N PRO A 124 8.08 -9.41 6.72
CA PRO A 124 7.10 -10.48 6.90
C PRO A 124 6.81 -11.27 5.61
N TYR A 125 7.06 -10.68 4.45
CA TYR A 125 6.93 -11.35 3.16
C TYR A 125 7.94 -12.49 3.02
N GLU A 126 9.19 -12.26 3.45
CA GLU A 126 10.25 -13.30 3.43
C GLU A 126 9.92 -14.49 4.35
N ASN A 127 9.25 -14.23 5.46
CA ASN A 127 8.98 -15.24 6.49
C ASN A 127 7.67 -16.02 6.25
N THR A 128 6.93 -15.71 5.18
CA THR A 128 5.79 -16.52 4.77
C THR A 128 6.29 -17.60 3.81
N ASP A 129 6.42 -18.81 4.36
CA ASP A 129 6.96 -20.01 3.72
C ASP A 129 6.23 -20.33 2.39
N ASP A 130 6.83 -19.96 1.24
CA ASP A 130 6.40 -20.34 -0.11
C ASP A 130 6.83 -21.79 -0.43
N ARG A 131 6.43 -22.73 0.43
CA ARG A 131 6.50 -24.18 0.18
C ARG A 131 5.14 -24.87 0.09
N ALA A 132 4.03 -24.13 0.20
CA ALA A 132 2.70 -24.73 0.29
C ALA A 132 1.78 -24.48 -0.92
N LEU A 133 2.16 -23.72 -1.95
CA LEU A 133 1.21 -23.32 -3.02
C LEU A 133 1.75 -23.43 -4.45
N VAL A 134 2.43 -24.54 -4.77
CA VAL A 134 2.48 -25.03 -6.17
C VAL A 134 1.89 -26.44 -6.21
N SER A 135 0.55 -26.50 -6.20
CA SER A 135 -0.19 -27.65 -6.70
C SER A 135 -1.54 -27.18 -7.24
N TYR A 136 -1.56 -26.84 -8.52
CA TYR A 136 -2.70 -27.04 -9.41
C TYR A 136 -2.18 -27.49 -10.76
#